data_AF-A0A9D7NGF3-F1
#
_entry.id   AF-A0A9D7NGF3-F1
#
_cell.length_a   1.000
_cell.length_b   1.000
_cell.length_c   1.000
_cell.angle_alpha   90.00
_cell.angle_beta   90.00
_cell.angle_gamma   90.00
#
_symmetry.space_group_name_H-M   'P 1'
#
loop_
_entity.id
_entity.type
_entity.pdbx_description
1 polymer ?
#
loop_
_entity_poly.entity_id
_entity_poly.type
_entity_poly.pdbx_seq_one_letter_code
_entity_poly.pdbx_strand_id
1 'polypeptide(L)'
;MYINLGAAYSNLGDHQKQLEFNLKALAIREKIRLQSGNPLLATSYNNTGYAYAKLRQLPEAKTYFEKYEKINNSGRVFRNWAMYYALQNDTPRALENLQKAVELGYDDLKWIETDDSIESIRGEEAYKELVEHLKKR
;
A
#
# COMPACT_ATOMS: atom_id res chain seq x y z
N MET A 1 -12.25 -14.06 -8.73
CA MET A 1 -13.49 -13.69 -8.02
C MET A 1 -13.20 -12.99 -6.67
N TYR A 2 -12.45 -13.60 -5.74
CA TYR A 2 -12.19 -12.99 -4.41
C TYR A 2 -11.34 -11.71 -4.40
N ILE A 3 -10.33 -11.57 -5.27
CA ILE A 3 -9.51 -10.32 -5.33
C ILE A 3 -10.34 -9.11 -5.76
N ASN A 4 -11.26 -9.31 -6.71
CA ASN A 4 -12.11 -8.23 -7.19
C ASN A 4 -13.09 -7.78 -6.09
N LEU A 5 -13.56 -8.72 -5.25
CA LEU A 5 -14.35 -8.39 -4.06
C LEU A 5 -13.52 -7.63 -3.03
N GLY A 6 -12.29 -8.08 -2.73
CA GLY A 6 -11.39 -7.35 -1.84
C GLY A 6 -11.11 -5.93 -2.31
N ALA A 7 -10.84 -5.73 -3.61
CA ALA A 7 -10.66 -4.41 -4.20
C ALA A 7 -11.94 -3.56 -4.14
N ALA A 8 -13.12 -4.16 -4.39
CA ALA A 8 -14.40 -3.47 -4.28
C ALA A 8 -14.64 -2.95 -2.85
N TYR A 9 -14.42 -3.79 -1.83
CA TYR A 9 -14.54 -3.36 -0.43
C TYR A 9 -13.48 -2.34 -0.02
N SER A 10 -12.27 -2.42 -0.58
CA SER A 10 -11.25 -1.37 -0.42
C SER A 10 -11.75 -0.01 -0.91
N ASN A 11 -12.41 0.03 -2.07
CA ASN A 11 -12.95 1.27 -2.65
C ASN A 11 -14.14 1.81 -1.85
N LEU A 12 -14.85 0.94 -1.14
CA LEU A 12 -15.93 1.31 -0.22
C LEU A 12 -15.43 1.70 1.18
N GLY A 13 -14.13 1.56 1.47
CA GLY A 13 -13.55 1.79 2.79
C GLY A 13 -13.86 0.68 3.83
N ASP A 14 -14.52 -0.41 3.43
CA ASP A 14 -14.79 -1.55 4.31
C ASP A 14 -13.55 -2.47 4.36
N HIS A 15 -12.56 -2.02 5.12
CA HIS A 15 -11.26 -2.71 5.21
C HIS A 15 -11.34 -4.06 5.92
N GLN A 16 -12.36 -4.27 6.77
CA GLN A 16 -12.60 -5.55 7.42
C GLN A 16 -13.04 -6.61 6.41
N LYS A 17 -14.03 -6.31 5.56
CA LYS A 17 -14.42 -7.22 4.48
C LYS A 17 -13.34 -7.35 3.41
N GLN A 18 -12.65 -6.26 3.08
CA GLN A 18 -11.47 -6.32 2.21
C GLN A 18 -10.48 -7.38 2.72
N LEU A 19 -10.13 -7.33 4.01
CA LEU A 19 -9.19 -8.28 4.62
C LEU A 19 -9.72 -9.72 4.53
N GLU A 20 -10.99 -9.94 4.87
CA GLU A 20 -11.63 -11.27 4.78
C GLU A 20 -11.49 -11.88 3.38
N PHE A 21 -11.85 -11.12 2.34
CA PHE A 21 -11.79 -11.60 0.96
C PHE A 21 -10.36 -11.72 0.44
N ASN A 22 -9.45 -10.83 0.86
CA ASN A 22 -8.03 -10.93 0.52
C ASN A 22 -7.38 -12.19 1.10
N LEU A 23 -7.68 -12.54 2.36
CA LEU A 23 -7.18 -13.75 2.99
C LEU A 23 -7.73 -15.03 2.34
N LYS A 24 -9.03 -15.05 1.98
CA LYS A 24 -9.61 -16.15 1.18
C LYS A 24 -8.90 -16.31 -0.16
N ALA A 25 -8.63 -15.20 -0.86
CA ALA A 25 -7.91 -15.23 -2.13
C ALA A 25 -6.46 -15.72 -1.97
N LEU A 26 -5.78 -15.26 -0.91
CA LEU A 26 -4.40 -15.64 -0.62
C LEU A 26 -4.30 -17.14 -0.31
N ALA A 27 -5.18 -17.69 0.53
CA ALA A 27 -5.20 -19.12 0.86
C ALA A 27 -5.36 -20.02 -0.38
N ILE A 28 -6.16 -19.59 -1.36
CA ILE A 28 -6.30 -20.30 -2.64
C ILE A 28 -5.01 -20.21 -3.46
N ARG A 29 -4.41 -19.01 -3.55
CA ARG A 29 -3.18 -18.75 -4.30
C ARG A 29 -1.98 -19.53 -3.73
N GLU A 30 -1.89 -19.65 -2.42
CA GLU A 30 -0.87 -20.47 -1.74
C GLU A 30 -1.09 -21.97 -2.00
N LYS A 31 -2.34 -22.44 -1.95
CA LYS A 31 -2.68 -23.85 -2.25
C LYS A 31 -2.38 -24.27 -3.68
N ILE A 32 -2.54 -23.37 -4.65
CA ILE A 32 -2.30 -23.64 -6.07
C ILE A 32 -0.78 -23.68 -6.39
N ARG A 33 0.11 -23.58 -5.38
CA ARG A 33 1.57 -23.55 -5.54
C ARG A 33 1.99 -22.62 -6.68
N LEU A 34 1.52 -21.38 -6.65
CA LEU A 34 2.08 -20.34 -7.51
C LEU A 34 3.56 -20.21 -7.14
N GLN A 35 4.43 -20.52 -8.08
CA GLN A 35 5.89 -20.41 -7.90
C GLN A 35 6.23 -19.00 -7.39
N SER A 36 7.21 -18.93 -6.49
CA SER A 36 7.76 -17.68 -5.94
C SER A 36 8.06 -16.72 -7.09
N GLY A 37 7.43 -15.54 -7.09
CA GLY A 37 7.53 -14.56 -8.19
C GLY A 37 6.22 -14.29 -8.94
N ASN A 38 5.13 -15.00 -8.66
CA ASN A 38 3.88 -14.80 -9.38
C ASN A 38 3.26 -13.41 -9.08
N PRO A 39 2.95 -12.59 -10.10
CA PRO A 39 2.30 -11.27 -9.95
C PRO A 39 0.98 -11.32 -9.15
N LEU A 40 0.25 -12.43 -9.22
CA LEU A 40 -0.96 -12.63 -8.45
C LEU A 40 -0.66 -12.71 -6.94
N LEU A 41 0.39 -13.42 -6.54
CA LEU A 41 0.77 -13.53 -5.13
C LEU A 41 1.26 -12.18 -4.60
N ALA A 42 2.04 -11.44 -5.39
CA ALA A 42 2.47 -10.08 -5.06
C ALA A 42 1.27 -9.15 -4.85
N THR A 43 0.28 -9.19 -5.75
CA THR A 43 -0.96 -8.40 -5.63
C THR A 43 -1.74 -8.75 -4.35
N SER A 44 -1.79 -10.04 -3.99
CA SER A 44 -2.40 -10.48 -2.73
C SER A 44 -1.69 -9.88 -1.53
N TYR A 45 -0.36 -9.97 -1.45
CA TYR A 45 0.38 -9.44 -0.32
C TYR A 45 0.22 -7.92 -0.19
N ASN A 46 0.30 -7.18 -1.30
CA ASN A 46 0.06 -5.74 -1.31
C ASN A 46 -1.33 -5.38 -0.73
N ASN A 47 -2.38 -6.01 -1.25
CA ASN A 47 -3.75 -5.67 -0.86
C ASN A 47 -4.06 -6.10 0.58
N THR A 48 -3.51 -7.24 1.02
CA THR A 48 -3.64 -7.71 2.41
C THR A 48 -2.91 -6.77 3.36
N GLY A 49 -1.66 -6.39 3.06
CA GLY A 49 -0.91 -5.45 3.88
C GLY A 49 -1.57 -4.08 3.98
N TYR A 50 -2.13 -3.59 2.86
CA TYR A 50 -2.89 -2.34 2.86
C TYR A 50 -4.13 -2.42 3.75
N ALA A 51 -4.90 -3.52 3.67
CA ALA A 51 -6.07 -3.71 4.54
C ALA A 51 -5.69 -3.71 6.03
N TYR A 52 -4.62 -4.43 6.41
CA TYR A 52 -4.11 -4.42 7.77
C TYR A 52 -3.68 -3.01 8.23
N ALA A 53 -2.99 -2.26 7.38
CA ALA A 53 -2.58 -0.89 7.68
C ALA A 53 -3.78 0.02 7.94
N LYS A 54 -4.82 -0.05 7.10
CA LYS A 54 -6.06 0.70 7.26
C LYS A 54 -6.85 0.30 8.50
N LEU A 55 -6.70 -0.94 8.97
CA LEU A 55 -7.23 -1.43 10.26
C LEU A 55 -6.32 -1.12 11.46
N ARG A 56 -5.23 -0.35 11.28
CA ARG A 56 -4.23 -0.02 12.30
C ARG A 56 -3.52 -1.25 12.92
N GLN A 57 -3.53 -2.38 12.21
CA GLN A 57 -2.83 -3.61 12.57
C GLN A 57 -1.43 -3.60 11.93
N LEU A 58 -0.57 -2.75 12.49
CA LEU A 58 0.75 -2.43 11.91
C LEU A 58 1.72 -3.62 11.84
N PRO A 59 1.82 -4.51 12.85
CA PRO A 59 2.72 -5.68 12.78
C PRO A 59 2.40 -6.61 11.61
N GLU A 60 1.12 -6.87 11.38
CA GLU A 60 0.62 -7.67 10.25
C GLU A 60 0.88 -6.94 8.93
N ALA A 61 0.54 -5.65 8.86
CA ALA A 61 0.80 -4.83 7.68
C ALA A 61 2.27 -4.90 7.25
N LYS A 62 3.20 -4.71 8.20
CA LYS A 62 4.64 -4.82 7.97
C LYS A 62 5.03 -6.17 7.39
N THR A 63 4.54 -7.25 7.99
CA THR A 63 4.82 -8.63 7.53
C THR A 63 4.43 -8.81 6.06
N TYR A 64 3.29 -8.27 5.64
CA TYR A 64 2.82 -8.37 4.26
C TYR A 64 3.54 -7.42 3.30
N PHE A 65 3.96 -6.24 3.75
CA PHE A 65 4.80 -5.34 2.95
C PHE A 65 6.17 -5.94 2.68
N GLU A 66 6.82 -6.54 3.67
CA GLU A 66 8.09 -7.26 3.48
C GLU A 66 7.94 -8.44 2.51
N LYS A 67 6.82 -9.18 2.57
CA LYS A 67 6.53 -10.25 1.60
C LYS A 67 6.31 -9.72 0.19
N TYR A 68 5.67 -8.56 0.05
CA TYR A 68 5.46 -7.90 -1.25
C TYR A 68 6.76 -7.38 -1.84
N GLU A 69 7.59 -6.71 -1.03
CA GLU A 69 8.90 -6.18 -1.42
C GLU A 69 9.88 -7.26 -1.89
N LYS A 70 9.86 -8.44 -1.26
CA LYS A 70 10.68 -9.58 -1.71
C LYS A 70 10.38 -10.03 -3.14
N ILE A 71 9.20 -9.68 -3.68
CA ILE A 71 8.74 -10.10 -5.01
C ILE A 71 8.70 -8.92 -5.99
N ASN A 72 8.62 -7.69 -5.49
CA ASN A 72 8.40 -6.49 -6.30
C ASN A 72 9.26 -5.34 -5.76
N ASN A 73 9.85 -4.55 -6.66
CA ASN A 73 10.61 -3.34 -6.32
C ASN A 73 10.09 -2.15 -7.15
N SER A 74 8.81 -1.81 -6.98
CA SER A 74 8.13 -0.72 -7.70
C SER A 74 7.75 0.42 -6.76
N GLY A 75 7.34 1.56 -7.31
CA GLY A 75 6.87 2.69 -6.49
C GLY A 75 5.72 2.33 -5.52
N ARG A 76 4.91 1.30 -5.83
CA ARG A 76 3.87 0.80 -4.90
C ARG A 76 4.44 0.23 -3.60
N VAL A 77 5.65 -0.33 -3.62
CA VAL A 77 6.34 -0.83 -2.42
C VAL A 77 6.65 0.33 -1.49
N PHE A 78 7.29 1.36 -2.04
CA PHE A 78 7.65 2.56 -1.29
C PHE A 78 6.42 3.34 -0.83
N ARG A 79 5.34 3.38 -1.61
CA ARG A 79 4.04 3.90 -1.16
C ARG A 79 3.52 3.16 0.09
N ASN A 80 3.62 1.82 0.14
CA ASN A 80 3.20 1.07 1.33
C ASN A 80 4.06 1.39 2.55
N TRP A 81 5.36 1.56 2.37
CA TRP A 81 6.27 1.95 3.44
C TRP A 81 6.03 3.40 3.90
N ALA A 82 5.77 4.33 2.97
CA ALA A 82 5.39 5.70 3.29
C ALA A 82 4.14 5.74 4.19
N MET A 83 3.12 4.98 3.81
CA MET A 83 1.92 4.78 4.62
C MET A 83 2.25 4.19 6.00
N TYR A 84 3.05 3.12 6.06
CA TYR A 84 3.43 2.47 7.32
C TYR A 84 4.13 3.42 8.30
N TYR A 85 5.06 4.24 7.81
CA TYR A 85 5.77 5.21 8.63
C TYR A 85 4.88 6.40 9.03
N ALA A 86 4.03 6.88 8.12
CA ALA A 86 3.08 7.95 8.43
C ALA A 86 2.09 7.56 9.53
N LEU A 87 1.59 6.31 9.51
CA LEU A 87 0.69 5.77 10.55
C LEU A 87 1.36 5.67 11.94
N GLN A 88 2.70 5.64 11.99
CA GLN A 88 3.51 5.68 13.21
C GLN A 88 3.98 7.09 13.59
N ASN A 89 3.64 8.11 12.80
CA ASN A 89 4.14 9.48 12.93
C ASN A 89 5.67 9.60 12.73
N ASP A 90 6.28 8.67 11.98
CA ASP A 90 7.67 8.79 11.53
C ASP A 90 7.70 9.60 10.21
N THR A 91 7.47 10.91 10.33
CA THR A 91 7.37 11.85 9.21
C THR A 91 8.58 11.81 8.26
N PRO A 92 9.84 11.82 8.76
CA PRO A 92 11.01 11.80 7.87
C PRO A 92 11.03 10.57 6.96
N ARG A 93 10.82 9.37 7.51
CA ARG A 93 10.82 8.15 6.71
C ARG A 93 9.60 8.04 5.81
N ALA A 94 8.46 8.55 6.24
CA ALA A 94 7.26 8.58 5.41
C ALA A 94 7.48 9.41 4.14
N LEU A 95 8.05 10.61 4.27
CA LEU A 95 8.38 11.48 3.14
C LEU A 95 9.47 10.88 2.24
N GLU A 96 10.53 10.32 2.82
CA GLU A 96 11.59 9.65 2.06
C GLU A 96 11.03 8.53 1.19
N ASN A 97 10.16 7.69 1.75
CA ASN A 97 9.53 6.60 1.02
C ASN A 97 8.52 7.12 -0.02
N LEU A 98 7.76 8.18 0.27
CA LEU A 98 6.84 8.75 -0.70
C LEU A 98 7.58 9.36 -1.89
N GLN A 99 8.64 10.11 -1.63
CA GLN A 99 9.54 10.63 -2.65
C GLN A 99 10.10 9.49 -3.50
N LYS A 100 10.57 8.42 -2.86
CA LYS A 100 11.09 7.25 -3.58
C LYS A 100 10.04 6.56 -4.44
N ALA A 101 8.80 6.51 -3.96
CA ALA A 101 7.68 5.98 -4.73
C ALA A 101 7.49 6.76 -6.04
N VAL A 102 7.49 8.10 -5.96
CA VAL A 102 7.31 9.00 -7.10
C VAL A 102 8.47 8.93 -8.10
N GLU A 103 9.71 8.82 -7.61
CA GLU A 103 10.90 8.58 -8.46
C GLU A 103 10.77 7.30 -9.28
N LEU A 104 10.14 6.27 -8.70
CA LEU A 104 9.88 4.99 -9.36
C LEU A 104 8.56 4.96 -10.13
N GLY A 105 7.98 6.13 -10.42
CA GLY A 105 6.81 6.28 -11.29
C GLY A 105 5.47 6.09 -10.59
N TYR A 106 5.40 6.14 -9.25
CA TYR A 106 4.11 6.18 -8.56
C TYR A 106 3.50 7.59 -8.65
N ASP A 107 2.33 7.69 -9.26
CA ASP A 107 1.68 8.97 -9.61
C ASP A 107 0.18 8.98 -9.29
N ASP A 108 -0.30 8.08 -8.42
CA ASP A 108 -1.70 8.05 -7.97
C ASP A 108 -1.98 9.26 -7.06
N LEU A 109 -2.21 10.41 -7.70
CA LEU A 109 -2.50 11.69 -7.06
C LEU A 109 -3.74 11.61 -6.18
N LYS A 110 -4.76 10.86 -6.61
CA LYS A 110 -5.96 10.67 -5.81
C LYS A 110 -5.59 10.02 -4.48
N TRP A 111 -4.80 8.95 -4.48
CA TRP A 111 -4.34 8.33 -3.24
C TRP A 111 -3.51 9.30 -2.39
N ILE A 112 -2.55 10.00 -3.00
CA ILE A 112 -1.65 10.92 -2.31
C ILE A 112 -2.44 12.01 -1.57
N GLU A 113 -3.42 12.62 -2.25
CA GLU A 113 -4.17 13.75 -1.70
C GLU A 113 -5.32 13.34 -0.77
N THR A 114 -5.87 12.12 -0.90
CA THR A 114 -7.11 11.75 -0.20
C THR A 114 -6.98 10.65 0.85
N ASP A 115 -5.97 9.77 0.78
CA ASP A 115 -5.86 8.67 1.75
C ASP A 115 -5.41 9.17 3.13
N ASP A 116 -6.28 8.98 4.13
CA ASP A 116 -6.06 9.38 5.53
C ASP A 116 -4.76 8.84 6.15
N SER A 117 -4.24 7.74 5.62
CA SER A 117 -3.11 7.04 6.24
C SER A 117 -1.79 7.79 6.15
N ILE A 118 -1.73 8.80 5.30
CA ILE A 118 -0.60 9.73 5.14
C ILE A 118 -0.99 11.18 5.49
N GLU A 119 -2.12 11.40 6.16
CA GLU A 119 -2.55 12.75 6.55
C GLU A 119 -1.51 13.47 7.40
N SER A 120 -0.80 12.74 8.27
CA SER A 120 0.22 13.27 9.18
C SER A 120 1.38 13.99 8.48
N ILE A 121 1.65 13.68 7.21
CA ILE A 121 2.76 14.28 6.45
C ILE A 121 2.32 15.40 5.49
N ARG A 122 1.02 15.69 5.37
CA ARG A 122 0.52 16.66 4.36
C ARG A 122 0.86 18.11 4.68
N GLY A 123 1.13 18.42 5.95
CA GLY A 123 1.53 19.78 6.38
C GLY A 123 2.96 20.14 5.99
N GLU A 124 3.79 19.14 5.70
CA GLU A 124 5.21 19.29 5.43
C GLU A 124 5.47 19.93 4.08
N GLU A 125 6.45 20.82 4.03
CA GLU A 125 6.76 21.56 2.79
C GLU A 125 7.22 20.61 1.67
N ALA A 126 8.05 19.63 2.01
CA ALA A 126 8.50 18.59 1.08
C ALA A 126 7.33 17.80 0.45
N TYR A 127 6.25 17.55 1.20
CA TYR A 127 5.05 16.91 0.66
C TYR A 127 4.35 17.81 -0.36
N LYS A 128 4.18 19.11 -0.05
CA LYS A 128 3.51 20.06 -0.95
C LYS A 128 4.28 20.22 -2.25
N GLU A 129 5.60 20.38 -2.16
CA GLU A 129 6.48 20.47 -3.33
C GLU A 129 6.36 19.23 -4.22
N LEU A 130 6.34 18.04 -3.60
CA LEU A 130 6.17 16.77 -4.31
C LEU A 130 4.84 16.69 -5.06
N VAL A 131 3.74 17.09 -4.42
CA VAL A 131 2.40 17.10 -5.03
C VAL A 131 2.31 18.11 -6.17
N GLU A 132 2.86 19.32 -5.98
CA GLU A 132 2.86 20.35 -7.01
C GLU A 132 3.70 19.94 -8.24
N HIS A 133 4.79 19.21 -8.02
CA HIS A 133 5.58 18.63 -9.11
C HIS A 133 4.78 17.58 -9.89
N LEU A 134 4.07 16.68 -9.19
CA LEU A 134 3.24 15.66 -9.83
C LEU A 134 2.10 16.25 -10.66
N LYS A 135 1.48 17.34 -10.22
CA LYS A 135 0.39 18.03 -10.95
C LYS A 135 0.83 18.67 -12.27
N LYS A 136 2.13 18.89 -12.45
CA LYS A 136 2.71 19.56 -13.63
C LYS A 136 3.22 18.60 -14.70
N ARG A 137 3.24 17.29 -14.42
CA ARG A 137 3.64 16.24 -15.37
C ARG A 137 2.52 15.91 -16.34
#